data_AF-A0A2V7V9W4-F1
#
_entry.id   AF-A0A2V7V9W4-F1
#
_cell.length_a   1.000
_cell.length_b   1.000
_cell.length_c   1.000
_cell.angle_alpha   90.00
_cell.angle_beta   90.00
_cell.angle_gamma   90.00
#
_symmetry.space_group_name_H-M   'P 1'
#
loop_
_entity.id
_entity.type
_entity.pdbx_description
1 polymer ?
#
loop_
_entity_poly.entity_id
_entity_poly.type
_entity_poly.pdbx_seq_one_letter_code
_entity_poly.pdbx_strand_id
1 'polypeptide(L)'
;MGGLGVAVLAGGAGRPEARSATLVAFSALALYARTWWRGAEVVGLGASTVAVLVWMNSFGQEGRFSDACLIALPVAALYLLSLVVRGLVRGQALGSPDLAVHLLDAALVWTVLYRALHAHHPGELGLVSLALALGYLALGLAALKERRDDRLQVRALLGLAAVFVTLAIPVQLGLHGITLAWAAEGVLLLALGLRFDSALARAGGYAVLAVDVARLFVRHLPLHPGPRFVPGLNASFGTWLGVVVALAIALGLLRRARPPRRLDRAMVPTLAIMALAALFALLTAETGETFDARARLARAAADFAAADQARRAGQLALSVLWTLFATGMLAGGLAMRSRPLFYSAYVLFALTAFKVVAVDLATLGAVYRMMSFLALALLLMAGAYLNLRFRARLQPREAGP
;
A
#
# COMPACT_ATOMS: atom_id res chain seq x y z
N MET A 1 -18.68 -43.22 -4.54
CA MET A 1 -17.70 -42.54 -5.43
C MET A 1 -16.42 -42.10 -4.68
N GLY A 2 -15.98 -42.79 -3.61
CA GLY A 2 -14.86 -42.33 -2.76
C GLY A 2 -13.50 -43.01 -2.97
N GLY A 3 -13.44 -44.19 -3.62
CA GLY A 3 -12.19 -44.97 -3.75
C GLY A 3 -11.41 -44.76 -5.04
N LEU A 4 -12.10 -44.58 -6.18
CA LEU A 4 -11.45 -44.43 -7.49
C LEU A 4 -10.72 -43.09 -7.65
N GLY A 5 -11.26 -42.00 -7.08
CA GLY A 5 -10.63 -40.68 -7.12
C GLY A 5 -9.29 -40.66 -6.38
N VAL A 6 -9.20 -41.34 -5.23
CA VAL A 6 -7.95 -41.43 -4.45
C VAL A 6 -6.92 -42.32 -5.13
N ALA A 7 -7.33 -43.42 -5.79
CA ALA A 7 -6.41 -44.29 -6.52
C ALA A 7 -5.79 -43.62 -7.77
N VAL A 8 -6.57 -42.84 -8.52
CA VAL A 8 -6.07 -42.02 -9.66
C VAL A 8 -5.18 -40.87 -9.16
N LEU A 9 -5.50 -40.28 -8.00
CA LEU A 9 -4.67 -39.26 -7.35
C LEU A 9 -3.39 -39.83 -6.72
N ALA A 10 -3.32 -41.12 -6.38
CA ALA A 10 -2.15 -41.76 -5.79
C ALA A 10 -1.18 -42.35 -6.84
N GLY A 11 -1.67 -42.96 -7.93
CA GLY A 11 -0.83 -43.72 -8.88
C GLY A 11 0.00 -42.92 -9.89
N GLY A 12 -0.06 -41.58 -9.88
CA GLY A 12 0.45 -40.74 -10.98
C GLY A 12 1.38 -39.60 -10.56
N ALA A 13 1.99 -39.68 -9.37
CA ALA A 13 2.81 -38.59 -8.81
C ALA A 13 3.84 -38.02 -9.82
N GLY A 14 4.38 -38.86 -10.71
CA GLY A 14 5.36 -38.48 -11.74
C GLY A 14 4.84 -38.30 -13.17
N ARG A 15 3.51 -38.25 -13.43
CA ARG A 15 2.95 -38.10 -14.80
C ARG A 15 1.92 -36.97 -14.88
N PRO A 16 2.36 -35.69 -14.95
CA PRO A 16 1.45 -34.54 -14.99
C PRO A 16 0.55 -34.51 -16.23
N GLU A 17 1.06 -34.97 -17.39
CA GLU A 17 0.31 -35.00 -18.65
C GLU A 17 -0.93 -35.90 -18.58
N ALA A 18 -0.77 -37.12 -18.04
CA ALA A 18 -1.88 -38.06 -17.88
C ALA A 18 -2.97 -37.51 -16.95
N ARG A 19 -2.57 -36.76 -15.91
CA ARG A 19 -3.50 -36.10 -14.98
C ARG A 19 -4.24 -34.96 -15.66
N SER A 20 -3.52 -34.13 -16.41
CA SER A 20 -4.12 -33.07 -17.21
C SER A 20 -5.17 -33.64 -18.17
N ALA A 21 -4.83 -34.67 -18.95
CA ALA A 21 -5.75 -35.33 -19.87
C ALA A 21 -7.00 -35.88 -19.16
N THR A 22 -6.82 -36.50 -17.99
CA THR A 22 -7.92 -37.04 -17.19
C THR A 22 -8.86 -35.94 -16.70
N LEU A 23 -8.32 -34.84 -16.16
CA LEU A 23 -9.12 -33.72 -15.66
C LEU A 23 -9.81 -32.97 -16.81
N VAL A 24 -9.14 -32.81 -17.95
CA VAL A 24 -9.75 -32.24 -19.16
C VAL A 24 -10.90 -33.11 -19.65
N ALA A 25 -10.75 -34.44 -19.64
CA ALA A 25 -11.82 -35.36 -20.00
C ALA A 25 -13.03 -35.26 -19.05
N PHE A 26 -12.80 -35.21 -17.74
CA PHE A 26 -13.87 -34.98 -16.76
C PHE A 26 -14.53 -33.60 -16.94
N SER A 27 -13.74 -32.57 -17.26
CA SER A 27 -14.26 -31.22 -17.53
C SER A 27 -15.11 -31.20 -18.79
N ALA A 28 -14.69 -31.86 -19.87
CA ALA A 28 -15.46 -32.03 -21.09
C ALA A 28 -16.77 -32.80 -20.84
N LEU A 29 -16.73 -33.84 -20.01
CA LEU A 29 -17.94 -34.57 -19.59
C LEU A 29 -18.89 -33.66 -18.79
N ALA A 30 -18.37 -32.82 -17.90
CA ALA A 30 -19.18 -31.86 -17.17
C ALA A 30 -19.80 -30.80 -18.09
N LEU A 31 -19.06 -30.31 -19.09
CA LEU A 31 -19.57 -29.43 -20.13
C LEU A 31 -20.66 -30.11 -20.97
N TYR A 32 -20.53 -31.41 -21.26
CA TYR A 32 -21.57 -32.18 -21.95
C TYR A 32 -22.81 -32.38 -21.06
N ALA A 33 -22.61 -32.77 -19.80
CA ALA A 33 -23.69 -32.98 -18.83
C ALA A 33 -24.52 -31.71 -18.55
N ARG A 34 -23.98 -30.52 -18.86
CA ARG A 34 -24.72 -29.25 -18.83
C ARG A 34 -26.01 -29.28 -19.63
N THR A 35 -26.08 -30.05 -20.72
CA THR A 35 -27.32 -30.13 -21.52
C THR A 35 -28.50 -30.70 -20.73
N TRP A 36 -28.22 -31.43 -19.64
CA TRP A 36 -29.20 -32.03 -18.75
C TRP A 36 -29.38 -31.18 -17.48
N TRP A 37 -28.28 -30.65 -16.93
CA TRP A 37 -28.28 -29.87 -15.70
C TRP A 37 -27.27 -28.71 -15.75
N ARG A 38 -27.76 -27.47 -15.73
CA ARG A 38 -26.91 -26.26 -15.82
C ARG A 38 -25.84 -26.16 -14.72
N GLY A 39 -26.06 -26.78 -13.56
CA GLY A 39 -25.10 -26.80 -12.45
C GLY A 39 -23.91 -27.74 -12.65
N ALA A 40 -23.95 -28.62 -13.67
CA ALA A 40 -22.91 -29.62 -13.91
C ALA A 40 -21.52 -29.00 -14.10
N GLU A 41 -21.43 -27.81 -14.71
CA GLU A 41 -20.15 -27.13 -14.91
C GLU A 41 -19.55 -26.59 -13.63
N VAL A 42 -20.38 -26.01 -12.76
CA VAL A 42 -19.92 -25.50 -11.46
C VAL A 42 -19.38 -26.65 -10.62
N VAL A 43 -20.07 -27.80 -10.63
CA VAL A 43 -19.62 -29.00 -9.94
C VAL A 43 -18.36 -29.59 -10.57
N GLY A 44 -18.30 -29.68 -11.90
CA GLY A 44 -17.15 -30.21 -12.62
C GLY A 44 -15.88 -29.38 -12.42
N LEU A 45 -16.01 -28.06 -12.50
CA LEU A 45 -14.91 -27.13 -12.24
C LEU A 45 -14.52 -27.15 -10.77
N GLY A 46 -15.49 -27.21 -9.85
CA GLY A 46 -15.23 -27.35 -8.42
C GLY A 46 -14.46 -28.63 -8.09
N ALA A 47 -14.87 -29.76 -8.65
CA ALA A 47 -14.19 -31.05 -8.49
C ALA A 47 -12.77 -31.01 -9.08
N SER A 48 -12.60 -30.40 -10.26
CA SER A 48 -11.28 -30.24 -10.88
C SER A 48 -10.37 -29.34 -10.05
N THR A 49 -10.89 -28.25 -9.51
CA THR A 49 -10.16 -27.36 -8.58
C THR A 49 -9.70 -28.10 -7.34
N VAL A 50 -10.57 -28.88 -6.70
CA VAL A 50 -10.19 -29.70 -5.54
C VAL A 50 -9.10 -30.70 -5.92
N ALA A 51 -9.24 -31.39 -7.06
CA ALA A 51 -8.24 -32.36 -7.51
C ALA A 51 -6.87 -31.71 -7.77
N VAL A 52 -6.83 -30.53 -8.40
CA VAL A 52 -5.62 -29.74 -8.61
C VAL A 52 -5.00 -29.33 -7.29
N LEU A 53 -5.79 -28.79 -6.35
CA LEU A 53 -5.28 -28.31 -5.07
C LEU A 53 -4.78 -29.44 -4.17
N VAL A 54 -5.47 -30.58 -4.14
CA VAL A 54 -5.01 -31.80 -3.45
C VAL A 54 -3.69 -32.26 -4.05
N TRP A 55 -3.59 -32.29 -5.38
CA TRP A 55 -2.35 -32.63 -6.06
C TRP A 55 -1.20 -31.69 -5.68
N MET A 56 -1.43 -30.37 -5.73
CA MET A 56 -0.42 -29.37 -5.36
C MET A 56 0.01 -29.51 -3.90
N ASN A 57 -0.92 -29.85 -2.99
CA ASN A 57 -0.59 -30.03 -1.58
C ASN A 57 0.21 -31.30 -1.30
N SER A 58 -0.07 -32.38 -2.04
CA SER A 58 0.60 -33.68 -1.88
C SER A 58 1.93 -33.78 -2.63
N PHE A 59 2.06 -33.10 -3.78
CA PHE A 59 3.17 -33.30 -4.72
C PHE A 59 3.82 -32.01 -5.22
N GLY A 60 3.29 -30.84 -4.85
CA GLY A 60 3.84 -29.54 -5.23
C GLY A 60 5.04 -29.15 -4.37
N GLN A 61 6.08 -29.99 -4.36
CA GLN A 61 7.39 -29.61 -3.84
C GLN A 61 8.06 -28.56 -4.77
N GLU A 62 9.04 -27.85 -4.21
CA GLU A 62 9.88 -26.86 -4.90
C GLU A 62 10.39 -27.41 -6.25
N GLY A 63 10.12 -26.68 -7.34
CA GLY A 63 10.58 -27.03 -8.70
C GLY A 63 9.56 -27.64 -9.68
N ARG A 64 8.33 -28.00 -9.27
CA ARG A 64 7.29 -28.56 -10.16
C ARG A 64 6.27 -27.53 -10.68
N PHE A 65 6.73 -26.30 -10.93
CA PHE A 65 5.91 -25.21 -11.45
C PHE A 65 5.21 -25.59 -12.77
N SER A 66 5.98 -26.10 -13.74
CA SER A 66 5.48 -26.51 -15.06
C SER A 66 4.34 -27.51 -14.95
N ASP A 67 4.46 -28.47 -14.04
CA ASP A 67 3.48 -29.54 -13.84
C ASP A 67 2.16 -28.99 -13.31
N ALA A 68 2.20 -28.04 -12.38
CA ALA A 68 0.99 -27.39 -11.85
C ALA A 68 0.24 -26.64 -12.95
N CYS A 69 0.96 -25.88 -13.78
CA CYS A 69 0.38 -25.18 -14.92
C CYS A 69 -0.16 -26.13 -15.98
N LEU A 70 0.57 -27.22 -16.31
CA LEU A 70 0.15 -28.23 -17.27
C LEU A 70 -1.13 -28.95 -16.84
N ILE A 71 -1.35 -29.15 -15.54
CA ILE A 71 -2.56 -29.80 -15.04
C ILE A 71 -3.74 -28.81 -15.01
N ALA A 72 -3.54 -27.58 -14.51
CA ALA A 72 -4.64 -26.67 -14.24
C ALA A 72 -5.05 -25.78 -15.41
N LEU A 73 -4.09 -25.24 -16.19
CA LEU A 73 -4.39 -24.27 -17.24
C LEU A 73 -5.23 -24.85 -18.38
N PRO A 74 -5.05 -26.11 -18.83
CA PRO A 74 -5.93 -26.69 -19.85
C PRO A 74 -7.38 -26.85 -19.38
N VAL A 75 -7.58 -27.22 -18.11
CA VAL A 75 -8.93 -27.29 -17.51
C VAL A 75 -9.57 -25.91 -17.50
N ALA A 76 -8.83 -24.90 -17.01
CA ALA A 76 -9.35 -23.54 -16.94
C ALA A 76 -9.65 -22.96 -18.33
N ALA A 77 -8.72 -23.16 -19.28
CA ALA A 77 -8.90 -22.75 -20.66
C ALA A 77 -10.16 -23.37 -21.31
N LEU A 78 -10.45 -24.63 -21.01
CA LEU A 78 -11.65 -25.30 -21.52
C LEU A 78 -12.94 -24.64 -20.98
N TYR A 79 -13.01 -24.36 -19.68
CA TYR A 79 -14.16 -23.68 -19.08
C TYR A 79 -14.29 -22.23 -19.57
N LEU A 80 -13.20 -21.46 -19.61
CA LEU A 80 -13.18 -20.09 -20.13
C LEU A 80 -13.63 -20.05 -21.61
N LEU A 81 -13.09 -20.95 -22.44
CA LEU A 81 -13.46 -21.06 -23.85
C LEU A 81 -14.93 -21.42 -24.00
N SER A 82 -15.46 -22.32 -23.16
CA SER A 82 -16.89 -22.66 -23.20
C SER A 82 -17.79 -21.45 -22.94
N LEU A 83 -17.41 -20.58 -21.99
CA LEU A 83 -18.14 -19.36 -21.65
C LEU A 83 -18.02 -18.29 -22.73
N VAL A 84 -16.82 -18.12 -23.29
CA VAL A 84 -16.55 -17.22 -24.42
C VAL A 84 -17.34 -17.65 -25.65
N VAL A 85 -17.32 -18.93 -26.01
CA VAL A 85 -18.08 -19.45 -27.16
C VAL A 85 -19.58 -19.28 -26.94
N ARG A 86 -20.10 -19.56 -25.74
CA ARG A 86 -21.53 -19.37 -25.46
C ARG A 86 -21.94 -17.91 -25.50
N GLY A 87 -21.22 -17.04 -24.80
CA GLY A 87 -21.58 -15.64 -24.65
C GLY A 87 -21.25 -14.77 -25.87
N LEU A 88 -19.99 -14.83 -26.34
CA LEU A 88 -19.51 -13.98 -27.44
C LEU A 88 -19.87 -14.54 -28.81
N VAL A 89 -19.62 -15.83 -29.07
CA VAL A 89 -19.75 -16.40 -30.42
C VAL A 89 -21.18 -16.82 -30.74
N ARG A 90 -21.81 -17.60 -29.86
CA ARG A 90 -23.18 -18.12 -30.04
C ARG A 90 -24.24 -17.18 -29.53
N GLY A 91 -23.85 -16.19 -28.74
CA GLY A 91 -24.76 -15.16 -28.32
C GLY A 91 -25.87 -15.62 -27.37
N GLN A 92 -25.55 -16.55 -26.49
CA GLN A 92 -26.47 -17.05 -25.48
C GLN A 92 -26.40 -16.16 -24.24
N ALA A 93 -27.55 -15.79 -23.68
CA ALA A 93 -27.59 -15.06 -22.42
C ALA A 93 -27.05 -15.94 -21.29
N LEU A 94 -26.03 -15.45 -20.58
CA LEU A 94 -25.41 -16.18 -19.48
C LEU A 94 -26.25 -16.06 -18.20
N GLY A 95 -26.39 -17.18 -17.48
CA GLY A 95 -27.12 -17.23 -16.22
C GLY A 95 -26.22 -17.09 -14.99
N SER A 96 -26.81 -17.17 -13.81
CA SER A 96 -26.06 -17.23 -12.54
C SER A 96 -25.06 -18.40 -12.44
N PRO A 97 -25.31 -19.61 -13.00
CA PRO A 97 -24.31 -20.68 -12.98
C PRO A 97 -23.08 -20.31 -13.82
N ASP A 98 -23.28 -19.65 -14.97
CA ASP A 98 -22.18 -19.22 -15.85
C ASP A 98 -21.27 -18.18 -15.17
N LEU A 99 -21.88 -17.26 -14.41
CA LEU A 99 -21.15 -16.33 -13.55
C LEU A 99 -20.31 -17.08 -12.51
N ALA A 100 -20.89 -18.07 -11.85
CA ALA A 100 -20.17 -18.89 -10.87
C ALA A 100 -18.98 -19.62 -11.52
N VAL A 101 -19.14 -20.14 -12.74
CA VAL A 101 -18.03 -20.74 -13.49
C VAL A 101 -16.95 -19.70 -13.80
N HIS A 102 -17.29 -18.49 -14.28
CA HIS A 102 -16.30 -17.42 -14.52
C HIS A 102 -15.48 -17.08 -13.27
N LEU A 103 -16.14 -16.93 -12.12
CA LEU A 103 -15.49 -16.58 -10.87
C LEU A 103 -14.62 -17.72 -10.33
N LEU A 104 -15.13 -18.96 -10.39
CA LEU A 104 -14.40 -20.15 -9.93
C LEU A 104 -13.20 -20.45 -10.83
N ASP A 105 -13.32 -20.22 -12.13
CA ASP A 105 -12.26 -20.40 -13.11
C ASP A 105 -11.13 -19.39 -12.90
N ALA A 106 -11.49 -18.11 -12.74
CA ALA A 106 -10.54 -17.06 -12.37
C ALA A 106 -9.83 -17.36 -11.04
N ALA A 107 -10.57 -17.85 -10.04
CA ALA A 107 -10.01 -18.21 -8.75
C ALA A 107 -9.06 -19.41 -8.83
N LEU A 108 -9.38 -20.43 -9.64
CA LEU A 108 -8.51 -21.57 -9.91
C LEU A 108 -7.19 -21.10 -10.54
N VAL A 109 -7.27 -20.36 -11.64
CA VAL A 109 -6.09 -19.84 -12.36
C VAL A 109 -5.21 -19.01 -11.44
N TRP A 110 -5.81 -18.07 -10.70
CA TRP A 110 -5.08 -17.25 -9.73
C TRP A 110 -4.40 -18.08 -8.65
N THR A 111 -5.12 -19.03 -8.04
CA THR A 111 -4.59 -19.83 -6.93
C THR A 111 -3.41 -20.68 -7.37
N VAL A 112 -3.50 -21.29 -8.55
CA VAL A 112 -2.42 -22.13 -9.10
C VAL A 112 -1.21 -21.27 -9.43
N LEU A 113 -1.39 -20.17 -10.17
CA LEU A 113 -0.29 -19.28 -10.54
C LEU A 113 0.36 -18.64 -9.30
N TYR A 114 -0.45 -18.20 -8.34
CA TYR A 114 0.05 -17.66 -7.07
C TYR A 114 0.90 -18.67 -6.33
N ARG A 115 0.36 -19.86 -6.04
CA ARG A 115 1.11 -20.89 -5.29
C ARG A 115 2.36 -21.36 -6.03
N ALA A 116 2.31 -21.43 -7.36
CA ALA A 116 3.40 -21.93 -8.16
C ALA A 116 4.54 -20.90 -8.31
N LEU A 117 4.22 -19.60 -8.46
CA LEU A 117 5.22 -18.53 -8.62
C LEU A 117 5.70 -17.96 -7.28
N HIS A 118 4.88 -17.94 -6.24
CA HIS A 118 5.23 -17.25 -4.98
C HIS A 118 6.51 -17.78 -4.32
N ALA A 119 6.80 -19.08 -4.47
CA ALA A 119 7.99 -19.69 -3.87
C ALA A 119 9.31 -19.32 -4.58
N HIS A 120 9.28 -19.14 -5.91
CA HIS A 120 10.50 -19.04 -6.72
C HIS A 120 10.62 -17.71 -7.48
N HIS A 121 9.50 -17.15 -7.93
CA HIS A 121 9.40 -15.97 -8.79
C HIS A 121 8.35 -14.98 -8.26
N PRO A 122 8.39 -14.55 -6.98
CA PRO A 122 7.37 -13.68 -6.42
C PRO A 122 7.24 -12.33 -7.15
N GLY A 123 8.32 -11.84 -7.76
CA GLY A 123 8.33 -10.60 -8.55
C GLY A 123 7.59 -10.67 -9.89
N GLU A 124 7.28 -11.87 -10.39
CA GLU A 124 6.51 -12.06 -11.63
C GLU A 124 4.99 -12.07 -11.39
N LEU A 125 4.56 -12.28 -10.13
CA LEU A 125 3.15 -12.38 -9.78
C LEU A 125 2.35 -11.12 -10.13
N GLY A 126 2.94 -9.92 -10.01
CA GLY A 126 2.26 -8.68 -10.40
C GLY A 126 2.07 -8.56 -11.90
N LEU A 127 3.04 -9.02 -12.70
CA LEU A 127 2.92 -9.08 -14.17
C LEU A 127 1.84 -10.08 -14.58
N VAL A 128 1.77 -11.23 -13.90
CA VAL A 128 0.74 -12.24 -14.15
C VAL A 128 -0.66 -11.71 -13.78
N SER A 129 -0.82 -11.04 -12.63
CA SER A 129 -2.07 -10.35 -12.29
C SER A 129 -2.47 -9.33 -13.35
N LEU A 130 -1.53 -8.54 -13.86
CA LEU A 130 -1.80 -7.55 -14.90
C LEU A 130 -2.17 -8.22 -16.24
N ALA A 131 -1.50 -9.32 -16.60
CA ALA A 131 -1.83 -10.08 -17.80
C ALA A 131 -3.24 -10.67 -17.74
N LEU A 132 -3.63 -11.24 -16.59
CA LEU A 132 -5.01 -11.70 -16.37
C LEU A 132 -6.00 -10.54 -16.47
N ALA A 133 -5.68 -9.40 -15.85
CA ALA A 133 -6.53 -8.22 -15.92
C ALA A 133 -6.74 -7.72 -17.35
N LEU A 134 -5.68 -7.66 -18.15
CA LEU A 134 -5.74 -7.29 -19.57
C LEU A 134 -6.53 -8.30 -20.40
N GLY A 135 -6.37 -9.60 -20.12
CA GLY A 135 -7.15 -10.67 -20.77
C GLY A 135 -8.65 -10.54 -20.50
N TYR A 136 -9.04 -10.39 -19.23
CA TYR A 136 -10.45 -10.17 -18.86
C TYR A 136 -10.99 -8.84 -19.38
N LEU A 137 -10.17 -7.79 -19.43
CA LEU A 137 -10.57 -6.50 -20.01
C LEU A 137 -10.83 -6.64 -21.52
N ALA A 138 -9.95 -7.30 -22.26
CA ALA A 138 -10.13 -7.53 -23.69
C ALA A 138 -11.42 -8.33 -23.98
N LEU A 139 -11.66 -9.40 -23.22
CA LEU A 139 -12.90 -10.18 -23.31
C LEU A 139 -14.14 -9.34 -22.94
N GLY A 140 -14.05 -8.52 -21.90
CA GLY A 140 -15.15 -7.64 -21.48
C GLY A 140 -15.47 -6.55 -22.49
N LEU A 141 -14.46 -5.97 -23.14
CA LEU A 141 -14.64 -4.98 -24.22
C LEU A 141 -15.21 -5.64 -25.48
N ALA A 142 -14.76 -6.86 -25.83
CA ALA A 142 -15.36 -7.64 -26.92
C ALA A 142 -16.84 -7.95 -26.63
N ALA A 143 -17.17 -8.33 -25.39
CA ALA A 143 -18.56 -8.54 -24.96
C ALA A 143 -19.41 -7.28 -25.07
N LEU A 144 -18.86 -6.12 -24.68
CA LEU A 144 -19.56 -4.84 -24.75
C LEU A 144 -19.83 -4.41 -26.22
N LYS A 145 -18.90 -4.72 -27.13
CA LYS A 145 -19.04 -4.42 -28.56
C LYS A 145 -20.14 -5.27 -29.20
N GLU A 146 -20.13 -6.58 -28.91
CA GLU A 146 -21.04 -7.53 -29.55
C GLU A 146 -22.43 -7.55 -28.90
N ARG A 147 -22.52 -7.31 -27.58
CA ARG A 147 -23.75 -7.44 -26.78
C ARG A 147 -23.91 -6.35 -25.74
N ARG A 148 -24.32 -5.16 -26.19
CA ARG A 148 -24.67 -4.04 -25.30
C ARG A 148 -25.75 -4.39 -24.26
N ASP A 149 -26.61 -5.37 -24.55
CA ASP A 149 -27.75 -5.73 -23.70
C ASP A 149 -27.46 -6.87 -22.71
N ASP A 150 -26.43 -7.71 -22.90
CA ASP A 150 -26.05 -8.73 -21.91
C ASP A 150 -25.21 -8.09 -20.79
N ARG A 151 -25.92 -7.49 -19.85
CA ARG A 151 -25.31 -6.77 -18.73
C ARG A 151 -24.55 -7.72 -17.80
N LEU A 152 -24.87 -9.02 -17.72
CA LEU A 152 -24.27 -9.89 -16.71
C LEU A 152 -22.86 -10.32 -17.10
N GLN A 153 -22.65 -10.79 -18.34
CA GLN A 153 -21.34 -11.23 -18.81
C GLN A 153 -20.33 -10.08 -18.81
N VAL A 154 -20.73 -8.94 -19.37
CA VAL A 154 -19.90 -7.73 -19.44
C VAL A 154 -19.48 -7.29 -18.04
N ARG A 155 -20.42 -7.26 -17.08
CA ARG A 155 -20.12 -6.91 -15.68
C ARG A 155 -19.16 -7.91 -15.03
N ALA A 156 -19.33 -9.21 -15.29
CA ALA A 156 -18.46 -10.24 -14.74
C ALA A 156 -17.01 -10.09 -15.23
N LEU A 157 -16.83 -9.95 -16.55
CA LEU A 157 -15.51 -9.83 -17.17
C LEU A 157 -14.81 -8.52 -16.77
N LEU A 158 -15.51 -7.38 -16.84
CA LEU A 158 -14.96 -6.10 -16.41
C LEU A 158 -14.70 -6.07 -14.89
N GLY A 159 -15.54 -6.74 -14.10
CA GLY A 159 -15.35 -6.91 -12.66
C GLY A 159 -14.10 -7.73 -12.34
N LEU A 160 -13.89 -8.87 -13.01
CA LEU A 160 -12.68 -9.68 -12.89
C LEU A 160 -11.43 -8.90 -13.32
N ALA A 161 -11.50 -8.15 -14.42
CA ALA A 161 -10.42 -7.27 -14.84
C ALA A 161 -10.06 -6.26 -13.73
N ALA A 162 -11.06 -5.60 -13.15
CA ALA A 162 -10.86 -4.66 -12.05
C ALA A 162 -10.25 -5.34 -10.80
N VAL A 163 -10.71 -6.55 -10.44
CA VAL A 163 -10.16 -7.34 -9.34
C VAL A 163 -8.68 -7.63 -9.58
N PHE A 164 -8.31 -8.12 -10.77
CA PHE A 164 -6.91 -8.47 -11.07
C PHE A 164 -5.98 -7.25 -11.17
N VAL A 165 -6.44 -6.12 -11.73
CA VAL A 165 -5.67 -4.86 -11.68
C VAL A 165 -5.45 -4.45 -10.22
N THR A 166 -6.47 -4.54 -9.38
CA THR A 166 -6.39 -4.16 -7.97
C THR A 166 -5.45 -5.09 -7.20
N LEU A 167 -5.48 -6.39 -7.49
CA LEU A 167 -4.58 -7.39 -6.90
C LEU A 167 -3.12 -7.24 -7.35
N ALA A 168 -2.88 -6.74 -8.57
CA ALA A 168 -1.51 -6.56 -9.08
C ALA A 168 -0.65 -5.65 -8.18
N ILE A 169 -1.25 -4.61 -7.60
CA ILE A 169 -0.55 -3.64 -6.75
C ILE A 169 0.01 -4.28 -5.47
N PRO A 170 -0.80 -4.87 -4.56
CA PRO A 170 -0.30 -5.47 -3.33
C PRO A 170 0.55 -6.70 -3.56
N VAL A 171 0.32 -7.42 -4.67
CA VAL A 171 1.13 -8.59 -5.03
C VAL A 171 2.53 -8.16 -5.46
N GLN A 172 2.67 -7.10 -6.26
CA GLN A 172 3.97 -6.63 -6.73
C GLN A 172 4.75 -5.88 -5.66
N LEU A 173 4.05 -5.02 -4.90
CA LEU A 173 4.67 -4.10 -3.96
C LEU A 173 4.56 -4.59 -2.50
N GLY A 174 3.99 -5.78 -2.27
CA GLY A 174 3.86 -6.37 -0.94
C GLY A 174 3.10 -5.48 0.06
N LEU A 175 3.59 -5.46 1.30
CA LEU A 175 2.99 -4.66 2.38
C LEU A 175 2.95 -3.16 2.04
N HIS A 176 3.95 -2.66 1.32
CA HIS A 176 4.06 -1.27 0.86
C HIS A 176 2.96 -0.94 -0.16
N GLY A 177 2.73 -1.85 -1.11
CA GLY A 177 1.66 -1.75 -2.11
C GLY A 177 0.28 -1.58 -1.52
N ILE A 178 -0.04 -2.38 -0.50
CA ILE A 178 -1.33 -2.29 0.18
C ILE A 178 -1.52 -0.89 0.78
N THR A 179 -0.49 -0.31 1.39
CA THR A 179 -0.61 1.03 2.01
C THR A 179 -0.81 2.10 0.96
N LEU A 180 -0.06 2.02 -0.14
CA LEU A 180 -0.17 3.00 -1.23
C LEU A 180 -1.52 2.91 -1.93
N ALA A 181 -2.06 1.69 -2.10
CA ALA A 181 -3.38 1.47 -2.65
C ALA A 181 -4.48 2.07 -1.76
N TRP A 182 -4.43 1.81 -0.45
CA TRP A 182 -5.36 2.41 0.51
C TRP A 182 -5.23 3.94 0.56
N ALA A 183 -4.02 4.48 0.49
CA ALA A 183 -3.83 5.93 0.51
C ALA A 183 -4.46 6.59 -0.74
N ALA A 184 -4.28 5.97 -1.90
CA ALA A 184 -4.92 6.39 -3.14
C ALA A 184 -6.45 6.23 -3.07
N GLU A 185 -6.95 5.12 -2.50
CA GLU A 185 -8.37 4.86 -2.30
C GLU A 185 -9.00 5.90 -1.34
N GLY A 186 -8.35 6.23 -0.23
CA GLY A 186 -8.80 7.24 0.70
C GLY A 186 -8.94 8.63 0.06
N VAL A 187 -7.96 9.02 -0.77
CA VAL A 187 -8.02 10.24 -1.57
C VAL A 187 -9.16 10.18 -2.60
N LEU A 188 -9.31 9.05 -3.29
CA LEU A 188 -10.35 8.86 -4.30
C LEU A 188 -11.75 8.90 -3.69
N LEU A 189 -11.99 8.19 -2.60
CA LEU A 189 -13.26 8.22 -1.86
C LEU A 189 -13.58 9.62 -1.38
N LEU A 190 -12.59 10.35 -0.88
CA LEU A 190 -12.77 11.75 -0.50
C LEU A 190 -13.13 12.61 -1.72
N ALA A 191 -12.40 12.48 -2.82
CA ALA A 191 -12.65 13.23 -4.06
C ALA A 191 -14.05 12.95 -4.63
N LEU A 192 -14.45 11.68 -4.71
CA LEU A 192 -15.78 11.27 -5.16
C LEU A 192 -16.87 11.75 -4.19
N GLY A 193 -16.62 11.64 -2.89
CA GLY A 193 -17.54 12.12 -1.87
C GLY A 193 -17.73 13.64 -1.91
N LEU A 194 -16.70 14.41 -2.27
CA LEU A 194 -16.81 15.84 -2.53
C LEU A 194 -17.54 16.13 -3.86
N ARG A 195 -17.26 15.35 -4.91
CA ARG A 195 -17.87 15.52 -6.25
C ARG A 195 -19.37 15.22 -6.26
N PHE A 196 -19.80 14.18 -5.54
CA PHE A 196 -21.18 13.69 -5.52
C PHE A 196 -21.91 14.03 -4.21
N ASP A 197 -21.35 14.94 -3.40
CA ASP A 197 -21.88 15.37 -2.10
C ASP A 197 -22.27 14.19 -1.15
N SER A 198 -21.55 13.07 -1.20
CA SER A 198 -21.83 11.90 -0.35
C SER A 198 -21.09 12.00 0.98
N ALA A 199 -21.83 12.09 2.09
CA ALA A 199 -21.25 12.18 3.44
C ALA A 199 -20.51 10.90 3.83
N LEU A 200 -21.07 9.74 3.48
CA LEU A 200 -20.50 8.44 3.76
C LEU A 200 -19.15 8.24 3.04
N ALA A 201 -19.08 8.59 1.75
CA ALA A 201 -17.84 8.46 0.97
C ALA A 201 -16.72 9.33 1.54
N ARG A 202 -17.05 10.53 2.02
CA ARG A 202 -16.08 11.42 2.66
C ARG A 202 -15.61 10.91 4.00
N ALA A 203 -16.53 10.43 4.85
CA ALA A 203 -16.19 9.79 6.11
C ALA A 203 -15.30 8.55 5.89
N GLY A 204 -15.63 7.73 4.88
CA GLY A 204 -14.80 6.61 4.45
C GLY A 204 -13.41 7.04 4.03
N GLY A 205 -13.29 8.07 3.17
CA GLY A 205 -11.99 8.62 2.76
C GLY A 205 -11.13 9.07 3.95
N TYR A 206 -11.72 9.76 4.92
CA TYR A 206 -11.01 10.14 6.16
C TYR A 206 -10.58 8.94 6.99
N ALA A 207 -11.45 7.95 7.15
CA ALA A 207 -11.16 6.75 7.91
C ALA A 207 -10.00 5.95 7.30
N VAL A 208 -10.02 5.75 5.98
CA VAL A 208 -8.94 5.03 5.27
C VAL A 208 -7.60 5.75 5.42
N LEU A 209 -7.56 7.07 5.20
CA LEU A 209 -6.35 7.87 5.40
C LEU A 209 -5.83 7.80 6.85
N ALA A 210 -6.74 7.75 7.84
CA ALA A 210 -6.35 7.59 9.23
C ALA A 210 -5.75 6.22 9.53
N VAL A 211 -6.35 5.16 8.97
CA VAL A 211 -5.84 3.79 9.06
C VAL A 211 -4.46 3.69 8.42
N ASP A 212 -4.21 4.33 7.28
CA ASP A 212 -2.90 4.30 6.63
C ASP A 212 -1.81 4.92 7.49
N VAL A 213 -2.08 6.08 8.10
CA VAL A 213 -1.12 6.70 9.01
C VAL A 213 -0.83 5.80 10.20
N ALA A 214 -1.85 5.21 10.83
CA ALA A 214 -1.65 4.25 11.91
C ALA A 214 -0.81 3.04 11.44
N ARG A 215 -1.08 2.55 10.23
CA ARG A 215 -0.39 1.41 9.63
C ARG A 215 1.08 1.71 9.33
N LEU A 216 1.46 2.95 9.00
CA LEU A 216 2.87 3.36 8.88
C LEU A 216 3.65 3.07 10.17
N PHE A 217 3.11 3.47 11.32
CA PHE A 217 3.78 3.27 12.62
C PHE A 217 3.77 1.82 13.08
N VAL A 218 2.71 1.06 12.79
CA VAL A 218 2.55 -0.32 13.28
C VAL A 218 3.27 -1.34 12.39
N ARG A 219 3.34 -1.11 11.07
CA ARG A 219 3.81 -2.14 10.11
C ARG A 219 5.04 -1.74 9.30
N HIS A 220 5.37 -0.45 9.22
CA HIS A 220 6.46 0.06 8.36
C HIS A 220 7.61 0.68 9.16
N LEU A 221 7.68 0.38 10.46
CA LEU A 221 8.85 0.64 11.30
C LEU A 221 9.51 -0.67 11.71
N PRO A 222 10.86 -0.74 11.73
CA PRO A 222 11.82 0.29 11.27
C PRO A 222 11.78 0.50 9.75
N LEU A 223 12.19 1.68 9.26
CA LEU A 223 12.15 2.00 7.81
C LEU A 223 13.05 1.07 7.01
N HIS A 224 14.19 0.68 7.58
CA HIS A 224 15.22 -0.14 6.95
C HIS A 224 15.40 -1.47 7.70
N PRO A 225 14.56 -2.49 7.41
CA PRO A 225 14.65 -3.79 8.09
C PRO A 225 15.83 -4.66 7.62
N GLY A 226 16.56 -4.26 6.56
CA GLY A 226 17.61 -5.06 5.94
C GLY A 226 19.05 -4.63 6.25
N PRO A 227 20.05 -5.49 5.98
CA PRO A 227 21.47 -5.19 6.20
C PRO A 227 22.04 -4.17 5.19
N ARG A 228 21.39 -4.00 4.04
CA ARG A 228 21.74 -3.00 3.02
C ARG A 228 20.90 -1.75 3.25
N PHE A 229 21.57 -0.65 3.55
CA PHE A 229 20.95 0.64 3.78
C PHE A 229 21.13 1.53 2.54
N VAL A 230 20.03 1.99 1.95
CA VAL A 230 20.04 2.97 0.85
C VAL A 230 19.19 4.17 1.30
N PRO A 231 19.82 5.30 1.67
CA PRO A 231 19.08 6.45 2.15
C PRO A 231 18.20 7.05 1.05
N GLY A 232 16.95 7.37 1.38
CA GLY A 232 15.95 8.04 0.54
C GLY A 232 15.40 7.22 -0.64
N LEU A 233 16.16 6.28 -1.19
CA LEU A 233 15.79 5.48 -2.36
C LEU A 233 15.45 4.05 -1.95
N ASN A 234 14.46 3.90 -1.08
CA ASN A 234 13.95 2.60 -0.63
C ASN A 234 12.41 2.57 -0.60
N ALA A 235 11.84 1.36 -0.63
CA ALA A 235 10.39 1.16 -0.70
C ALA A 235 9.63 1.71 0.53
N SER A 236 10.24 1.62 1.72
CA SER A 236 9.64 2.15 2.96
C SER A 236 9.55 3.66 2.92
N PHE A 237 10.63 4.36 2.54
CA PHE A 237 10.63 5.81 2.35
C PHE A 237 9.58 6.24 1.32
N GLY A 238 9.52 5.57 0.17
CA GLY A 238 8.51 5.83 -0.85
C GLY A 238 7.08 5.65 -0.36
N THR A 239 6.85 4.68 0.53
CA THR A 239 5.52 4.42 1.12
C THR A 239 5.09 5.51 2.09
N TRP A 240 5.98 5.88 3.02
CA TRP A 240 5.74 6.97 3.96
C TRP A 240 5.52 8.29 3.21
N LEU A 241 6.37 8.61 2.23
CA LEU A 241 6.21 9.80 1.40
C LEU A 241 4.90 9.76 0.61
N GLY A 242 4.52 8.61 0.04
CA GLY A 242 3.26 8.43 -0.68
C GLY A 242 2.04 8.75 0.19
N VAL A 243 2.01 8.28 1.45
CA VAL A 243 0.93 8.62 2.40
C VAL A 243 0.94 10.10 2.76
N VAL A 244 2.11 10.71 2.99
CA VAL A 244 2.22 12.17 3.23
C VAL A 244 1.67 12.97 2.04
N VAL A 245 2.01 12.57 0.82
CA VAL A 245 1.50 13.18 -0.41
C VAL A 245 -0.02 12.98 -0.52
N ALA A 246 -0.54 11.80 -0.21
CA ALA A 246 -1.98 11.53 -0.22
C ALA A 246 -2.73 12.45 0.76
N LEU A 247 -2.22 12.63 1.98
CA LEU A 247 -2.78 13.59 2.96
C LEU A 247 -2.72 15.03 2.45
N ALA A 248 -1.62 15.42 1.80
CA ALA A 248 -1.49 16.75 1.20
C ALA A 248 -2.50 16.98 0.05
N ILE A 249 -2.72 15.97 -0.79
CA ILE A 249 -3.75 16.01 -1.84
C ILE A 249 -5.14 16.13 -1.21
N ALA A 250 -5.45 15.34 -0.18
CA ALA A 250 -6.72 15.41 0.55
C ALA A 250 -6.97 16.82 1.12
N LEU A 251 -5.96 17.43 1.74
CA LEU A 251 -6.03 18.82 2.22
C LEU A 251 -6.26 19.81 1.07
N GLY A 252 -5.60 19.62 -0.06
CA GLY A 252 -5.80 20.43 -1.27
C GLY A 252 -7.22 20.35 -1.81
N LEU A 253 -7.81 19.15 -1.84
CA LEU A 253 -9.21 18.93 -2.24
C LEU A 253 -10.18 19.66 -1.31
N LEU A 254 -9.98 19.56 0.01
CA LEU A 254 -10.85 20.21 0.99
C LEU A 254 -10.80 21.73 0.95
N ARG A 255 -9.63 22.31 0.65
CA ARG A 255 -9.50 23.77 0.48
C ARG A 255 -10.25 24.30 -0.74
N ARG A 256 -10.46 23.46 -1.76
CA ARG A 256 -11.18 23.81 -2.99
C ARG A 256 -12.68 23.48 -2.91
N ALA A 257 -13.09 22.66 -1.95
CA ALA A 257 -14.49 22.24 -1.80
C ALA A 257 -15.42 23.38 -1.35
N ARG A 258 -16.59 23.48 -2.00
CA ARG A 258 -17.67 24.44 -1.67
C ARG A 258 -19.04 23.76 -1.86
N PRO A 259 -20.00 23.88 -0.92
CA PRO A 259 -19.85 24.35 0.47
C PRO A 259 -19.22 23.28 1.39
N PRO A 260 -18.34 23.64 2.34
CA PRO A 260 -17.76 22.69 3.27
C PRO A 260 -18.76 22.26 4.36
N ARG A 261 -18.86 20.96 4.62
CA ARG A 261 -19.67 20.43 5.74
C ARG A 261 -18.93 20.57 7.06
N ARG A 262 -19.65 20.36 8.18
CA ARG A 262 -19.08 20.41 9.54
C ARG A 262 -17.92 19.44 9.71
N LEU A 263 -18.04 18.21 9.19
CA LEU A 263 -17.00 17.19 9.26
C LEU A 263 -15.70 17.64 8.56
N ASP A 264 -15.79 18.31 7.41
CA ASP A 264 -14.58 18.74 6.67
C ASP A 264 -13.80 19.79 7.43
N ARG A 265 -14.52 20.76 7.99
CA ARG A 265 -13.92 21.82 8.81
C ARG A 265 -13.19 21.23 10.01
N ALA A 266 -13.74 20.19 10.61
CA ALA A 266 -13.11 19.47 11.71
C ALA A 266 -11.90 18.62 11.25
N MET A 267 -11.95 18.02 10.04
CA MET A 267 -10.90 17.12 9.56
C MET A 267 -9.69 17.84 8.96
N VAL A 268 -9.84 19.06 8.43
CA VAL A 268 -8.70 19.85 7.89
C VAL A 268 -7.52 19.97 8.88
N PRO A 269 -7.71 20.42 10.14
CA PRO A 269 -6.59 20.48 11.09
C PRO A 269 -6.03 19.09 11.43
N THR A 270 -6.88 18.07 11.56
CA THR A 270 -6.45 16.70 11.85
C THR A 270 -5.55 16.14 10.75
N LEU A 271 -5.96 16.24 9.48
CA LEU A 271 -5.17 15.77 8.34
C LEU A 271 -3.86 16.55 8.21
N ALA A 272 -3.85 17.85 8.52
CA ALA A 272 -2.63 18.65 8.52
C ALA A 272 -1.65 18.20 9.62
N ILE A 273 -2.15 17.93 10.82
CA ILE A 273 -1.34 17.39 11.92
C ILE A 273 -0.78 16.03 11.55
N MET A 274 -1.62 15.13 10.99
CA MET A 274 -1.19 13.81 10.57
C MET A 274 -0.12 13.86 9.47
N ALA A 275 -0.28 14.74 8.47
CA ALA A 275 0.70 14.91 7.41
C ALA A 275 2.04 15.42 7.95
N LEU A 276 2.01 16.43 8.82
CA LEU A 276 3.22 16.99 9.43
C LEU A 276 3.89 15.99 10.37
N ALA A 277 3.13 15.27 11.18
CA ALA A 277 3.64 14.24 12.09
C ALA A 277 4.27 13.07 11.32
N ALA A 278 3.60 12.58 10.25
CA ALA A 278 4.12 11.52 9.41
C ALA A 278 5.39 11.96 8.66
N LEU A 279 5.43 13.19 8.12
CA LEU A 279 6.63 13.73 7.48
C LEU A 279 7.78 13.91 8.48
N PHE A 280 7.50 14.43 9.67
CA PHE A 280 8.49 14.59 10.72
C PHE A 280 9.06 13.24 11.18
N ALA A 281 8.20 12.25 11.38
CA ALA A 281 8.61 10.89 11.74
C ALA A 281 9.43 10.23 10.62
N LEU A 282 9.02 10.36 9.36
CA LEU A 282 9.77 9.89 8.20
C LEU A 282 11.19 10.45 8.18
N LEU A 283 11.34 11.78 8.24
CA LEU A 283 12.65 12.42 8.17
C LEU A 283 13.51 12.10 9.40
N THR A 284 12.90 12.02 10.58
CA THR A 284 13.58 11.66 11.84
C THR A 284 14.11 10.24 11.78
N ALA A 285 13.27 9.28 11.38
CA ALA A 285 13.65 7.88 11.34
C ALA A 285 14.64 7.59 10.20
N GLU A 286 14.48 8.20 9.01
CA GLU A 286 15.45 8.11 7.92
C GLU A 286 16.84 8.64 8.34
N THR A 287 16.88 9.79 8.99
CA THR A 287 18.14 10.39 9.48
C THR A 287 18.77 9.52 10.57
N GLY A 288 17.98 9.08 11.55
CA GLY A 288 18.46 8.24 12.65
C GLY A 288 19.03 6.91 12.14
N GLU A 289 18.27 6.21 11.30
CA GLU A 289 18.67 4.91 10.75
C GLU A 289 19.90 5.01 9.84
N THR A 290 20.09 6.14 9.14
CA THR A 290 21.33 6.40 8.36
C THR A 290 22.57 6.37 9.24
N PHE A 291 22.55 7.11 10.36
CA PHE A 291 23.71 7.20 11.25
C PHE A 291 23.88 5.93 12.09
N ASP A 292 22.78 5.27 12.46
CA ASP A 292 22.83 3.96 13.11
C ASP A 292 23.43 2.89 12.19
N ALA A 293 23.10 2.89 10.90
CA ALA A 293 23.71 2.00 9.93
C ALA A 293 25.23 2.22 9.83
N ARG A 294 25.69 3.48 9.76
CA ARG A 294 27.12 3.80 9.79
C ARG A 294 27.79 3.31 11.09
N ALA A 295 27.14 3.50 12.23
CA ALA A 295 27.64 3.04 13.52
C ALA A 295 27.70 1.52 13.63
N ARG A 296 26.75 0.79 13.02
CA ARG A 296 26.77 -0.69 12.96
C ARG A 296 27.92 -1.20 12.09
N LEU A 297 28.15 -0.58 10.93
CA LEU A 297 29.26 -0.94 10.03
C LEU A 297 30.63 -0.71 10.69
N ALA A 298 30.83 0.42 11.36
CA ALA A 298 32.07 0.70 12.11
C ALA A 298 32.32 -0.31 13.23
N ARG A 299 31.28 -0.69 14.00
CA ARG A 299 31.40 -1.76 15.01
C ARG A 299 31.75 -3.12 14.40
N ALA A 300 31.15 -3.46 13.26
CA ALA A 300 31.46 -4.70 12.55
C ALA A 300 32.93 -4.76 12.09
N ALA A 301 33.53 -3.60 11.80
CA ALA A 301 34.95 -3.44 11.50
C ALA A 301 35.85 -3.34 12.76
N ALA A 302 35.31 -3.56 13.96
CA ALA A 302 35.98 -3.36 15.25
C ALA A 302 36.49 -1.94 15.53
N ASP A 303 36.00 -0.93 14.78
CA ASP A 303 36.30 0.48 15.03
C ASP A 303 35.22 1.10 15.94
N PHE A 304 35.40 0.92 17.24
CA PHE A 304 34.48 1.43 18.25
C PHE A 304 34.48 2.96 18.32
N ALA A 305 35.62 3.61 18.06
CA ALA A 305 35.74 5.06 18.11
C ALA A 305 34.91 5.70 16.99
N ALA A 306 35.02 5.21 15.75
CA ALA A 306 34.20 5.66 14.64
C ALA A 306 32.71 5.35 14.86
N ALA A 307 32.38 4.21 15.49
CA ALA A 307 31.00 3.88 15.81
C ALA A 307 30.35 4.85 16.80
N ASP A 308 31.08 5.28 17.83
CA ASP A 308 30.60 6.24 18.80
C ASP A 308 30.59 7.67 18.25
N GLN A 309 31.51 8.01 17.35
CA GLN A 309 31.46 9.26 16.59
C GLN A 309 30.21 9.30 15.69
N ALA A 310 29.90 8.22 14.98
CA ALA A 310 28.72 8.15 14.11
C ALA A 310 27.41 8.30 14.91
N ARG A 311 27.29 7.67 16.08
CA ARG A 311 26.13 7.84 16.97
C ARG A 311 25.96 9.28 17.45
N ARG A 312 27.05 9.93 17.89
CA ARG A 312 27.03 11.33 18.33
C ARG A 312 26.66 12.28 17.19
N ALA A 313 27.27 12.09 16.01
CA ALA A 313 26.92 12.84 14.81
C ALA A 313 25.44 12.66 14.43
N GLY A 314 24.89 11.45 14.59
CA GLY A 314 23.48 11.17 14.38
C GLY A 314 22.55 11.95 15.31
N GLN A 315 22.86 12.02 16.61
CA GLN A 315 22.04 12.80 17.55
C GLN A 315 22.04 14.30 17.21
N LEU A 316 23.21 14.86 16.89
CA LEU A 316 23.34 16.24 16.43
C LEU A 316 22.57 16.49 15.12
N ALA A 317 22.67 15.59 14.15
CA ALA A 317 21.94 15.69 12.89
C ALA A 317 20.42 15.68 13.10
N LEU A 318 19.91 14.88 14.04
CA LEU A 318 18.49 14.88 14.41
C LEU A 318 18.06 16.22 15.03
N SER A 319 18.88 16.82 15.89
CA SER A 319 18.58 18.13 16.49
C SER A 319 18.59 19.26 15.46
N VAL A 320 19.52 19.22 14.50
CA VAL A 320 19.53 20.13 13.34
C VAL A 320 18.27 19.94 12.49
N LEU A 321 17.92 18.69 12.17
CA LEU A 321 16.70 18.38 11.42
C LEU A 321 15.44 18.92 12.12
N TRP A 322 15.30 18.69 13.43
CA TRP A 322 14.13 19.16 14.18
C TRP A 322 14.04 20.69 14.20
N THR A 323 15.19 21.37 14.30
CA THR A 323 15.28 22.83 14.23
C THR A 323 14.89 23.36 12.85
N LEU A 324 15.38 22.74 11.78
CA LEU A 324 15.01 23.09 10.40
C LEU A 324 13.52 22.84 10.15
N PHE A 325 12.98 21.74 10.66
CA PHE A 325 11.56 21.41 10.55
C PHE A 325 10.69 22.42 11.29
N ALA A 326 11.03 22.77 12.54
CA ALA A 326 10.36 23.80 13.32
C ALA A 326 10.43 25.18 12.62
N THR A 327 11.58 25.54 12.05
CA THR A 327 11.74 26.76 11.26
C THR A 327 10.84 26.76 10.03
N GLY A 328 10.77 25.64 9.31
CA GLY A 328 9.88 25.46 8.17
C GLY A 328 8.40 25.57 8.56
N MET A 329 8.00 24.98 9.69
CA MET A 329 6.64 25.15 10.24
C MET A 329 6.34 26.61 10.60
N LEU A 330 7.30 27.32 11.20
CA LEU A 330 7.15 28.73 11.55
C LEU A 330 6.97 29.61 10.30
N ALA A 331 7.83 29.44 9.30
CA ALA A 331 7.77 30.13 8.01
C ALA A 331 6.47 29.80 7.26
N GLY A 332 6.08 28.53 7.21
CA GLY A 332 4.81 28.09 6.62
C GLY A 332 3.59 28.65 7.34
N GLY A 333 3.63 28.71 8.68
CA GLY A 333 2.58 29.31 9.51
C GLY A 333 2.38 30.80 9.21
N LEU A 334 3.47 31.55 9.02
CA LEU A 334 3.45 32.95 8.58
C LEU A 334 2.90 33.10 7.16
N ALA A 335 3.46 32.36 6.20
CA ALA A 335 3.09 32.45 4.79
C ALA A 335 1.62 32.10 4.55
N MET A 336 1.10 31.10 5.27
CA MET A 336 -0.29 30.64 5.14
C MET A 336 -1.25 31.33 6.12
N ARG A 337 -0.76 32.29 6.93
CA ARG A 337 -1.52 32.97 8.00
C ARG A 337 -2.22 32.00 8.96
N SER A 338 -1.60 30.85 9.23
CA SER A 338 -2.15 29.78 10.07
C SER A 338 -1.57 29.86 11.48
N ARG A 339 -2.35 30.41 12.42
CA ARG A 339 -1.97 30.48 13.85
C ARG A 339 -1.64 29.10 14.45
N PRO A 340 -2.41 28.02 14.20
CA PRO A 340 -2.09 26.71 14.75
C PRO A 340 -0.74 26.15 14.26
N LEU A 341 -0.44 26.31 12.97
CA LEU A 341 0.85 25.88 12.40
C LEU A 341 2.01 26.70 12.97
N PHE A 342 1.79 28.00 13.15
CA PHE A 342 2.77 28.90 13.76
C PHE A 342 3.08 28.52 15.22
N TYR A 343 2.06 28.28 16.06
CA TYR A 343 2.28 27.92 17.47
C TYR A 343 2.86 26.51 17.67
N SER A 344 2.50 25.55 16.82
CA SER A 344 3.09 24.20 16.88
C SER A 344 4.60 24.22 16.60
N ALA A 345 5.10 25.17 15.81
CA ALA A 345 6.54 25.36 15.63
C ALA A 345 7.26 25.70 16.94
N TYR A 346 6.69 26.55 17.80
CA TYR A 346 7.27 26.89 19.11
C TYR A 346 7.33 25.68 20.04
N VAL A 347 6.30 24.82 20.02
CA VAL A 347 6.32 23.56 20.79
C VAL A 347 7.47 22.68 20.34
N LEU A 348 7.67 22.53 19.02
CA LEU A 348 8.79 21.74 18.49
C LEU A 348 10.16 22.37 18.78
N PHE A 349 10.28 23.70 18.74
CA PHE A 349 11.50 24.41 19.15
C PHE A 349 11.83 24.15 20.62
N ALA A 350 10.84 24.24 21.51
CA ALA A 350 11.03 23.96 22.93
C ALA A 350 11.48 22.51 23.16
N LEU A 351 10.85 21.54 22.47
CA LEU A 351 11.23 20.13 22.53
C LEU A 351 12.66 19.91 22.01
N THR A 352 13.03 20.57 20.92
CA THR A 352 14.38 20.47 20.32
C THR A 352 15.43 21.07 21.25
N ALA A 353 15.17 22.25 21.82
CA ALA A 353 16.07 22.88 22.78
C ALA A 353 16.28 22.00 24.02
N PHE A 354 15.19 21.41 24.55
CA PHE A 354 15.28 20.45 25.64
C PHE A 354 16.12 19.22 25.26
N LYS A 355 15.89 18.64 24.08
CA LYS A 355 16.66 17.51 23.57
C LYS A 355 18.16 17.83 23.46
N VAL A 356 18.52 18.98 22.88
CA VAL A 356 19.93 19.39 22.72
C VAL A 356 20.62 19.47 24.08
N VAL A 357 19.94 20.02 25.08
CA VAL A 357 20.45 20.13 26.46
C VAL A 357 20.57 18.76 27.14
N ALA A 358 19.54 17.93 27.03
CA ALA A 358 19.46 16.66 27.74
C ALA A 358 20.32 15.55 27.12
N VAL A 359 20.44 15.52 25.80
CA VAL A 359 21.07 14.43 25.04
C VAL A 359 22.38 14.87 24.44
N ASP A 360 22.38 15.90 23.58
CA ASP A 360 23.57 16.26 22.81
C ASP A 360 24.68 16.81 23.71
N LEU A 361 24.31 17.72 24.61
CA LEU A 361 25.21 18.36 25.57
C LEU A 361 25.68 17.44 26.69
N ALA A 362 24.96 16.35 26.98
CA ALA A 362 25.37 15.36 27.97
C ALA A 362 26.62 14.57 27.54
N THR A 363 26.86 14.47 26.23
CA THR A 363 28.02 13.75 25.68
C THR A 363 29.29 14.61 25.55
N LEU A 364 29.18 15.92 25.80
CA LEU A 364 30.28 16.87 25.71
C LEU A 364 31.02 17.01 27.05
N GLY A 365 32.32 17.30 26.98
CA GLY A 365 33.12 17.62 28.17
C GLY A 365 32.55 18.82 28.93
N ALA A 366 32.79 18.87 30.25
CA ALA A 366 32.17 19.84 31.15
C ALA A 366 32.32 21.31 30.69
N VAL A 367 33.48 21.66 30.13
CA VAL A 367 33.77 23.01 29.61
C VAL A 367 32.87 23.36 28.41
N TYR A 368 32.77 22.46 27.42
CA TYR A 368 31.92 22.67 26.24
C TYR A 368 30.44 22.76 26.61
N ARG A 369 30.00 21.98 27.61
CA ARG A 369 28.63 22.03 28.13
C ARG A 369 28.33 23.40 28.76
N MET A 370 29.23 23.91 29.60
CA MET A 370 29.08 25.23 30.22
C MET A 370 29.05 26.36 29.17
N MET A 371 29.96 26.34 28.20
CA MET A 371 30.02 27.34 27.13
C MET A 371 28.77 27.31 26.25
N SER A 372 28.21 26.14 25.98
CA SER A 372 26.98 26.00 25.20
C SER A 372 25.74 26.50 25.94
N PHE A 373 25.64 26.28 27.26
CA PHE A 373 24.59 26.88 28.08
C PHE A 373 24.68 28.40 28.12
N LEU A 374 25.90 28.95 28.23
CA LEU A 374 26.13 30.39 28.17
C LEU A 374 25.71 30.96 26.80
N ALA A 375 26.12 30.31 25.72
CA ALA A 375 25.74 30.71 24.37
C ALA A 375 24.21 30.66 24.16
N LEU A 376 23.53 29.62 24.65
CA LEU A 376 22.08 29.49 24.61
C LEU A 376 21.39 30.59 25.42
N ALA A 377 21.87 30.90 26.62
CA ALA A 377 21.34 31.97 27.46
C ALA A 377 21.46 33.33 26.77
N LEU A 378 22.61 33.63 26.15
CA LEU A 378 22.82 34.84 25.38
C LEU A 378 21.89 34.92 24.16
N LEU A 379 21.70 33.81 23.44
CA LEU A 379 20.78 33.71 22.30
C LEU A 379 19.32 33.96 22.71
N LEU A 380 18.86 33.35 23.80
CA LEU A 380 17.51 33.56 24.34
C LEU A 380 17.32 35.01 24.80
N MET A 381 18.33 35.59 25.46
CA MET A 381 18.29 36.97 25.90
C MET A 381 18.24 37.95 24.71
N ALA A 382 19.03 37.69 23.66
CA ALA A 382 18.96 38.45 22.41
C ALA A 382 17.59 38.32 21.74
N GLY A 383 17.02 37.12 21.67
CA GLY A 383 15.69 36.87 21.13
C GLY A 383 14.59 37.61 21.92
N ALA A 384 14.64 37.55 23.25
CA ALA A 384 13.73 38.27 24.13
C ALA A 384 13.85 39.80 23.94
N TYR A 385 15.09 40.31 23.86
CA TYR A 385 15.36 41.72 23.60
C TYR A 385 14.82 42.17 22.23
N LEU A 386 15.05 41.41 21.16
CA LEU A 386 14.53 41.70 19.82
C LEU A 386 12.99 41.71 19.82
N ASN A 387 12.37 40.71 20.45
CA ASN A 387 10.91 40.66 20.56
C ASN A 387 10.36 41.90 21.28
N LEU A 388 10.98 42.33 22.39
CA LEU A 388 10.58 43.53 23.13
C LEU A 388 10.78 44.81 22.29
N ARG A 389 11.92 44.95 21.61
CA ARG A 389 12.26 46.13 20.81
C ARG A 389 11.37 46.30 19.58
N PHE A 390 10.98 45.20 18.93
CA PHE A 390 10.17 45.23 17.72
C PHE A 390 8.66 45.05 17.97
N ARG A 391 8.24 44.77 19.20
CA ARG A 391 6.82 44.65 19.60
C ARG A 391 6.00 45.88 19.22
N ALA A 392 6.57 47.08 19.39
CA ALA A 392 5.93 48.35 19.08
C ALA A 392 5.68 48.57 17.57
N ARG A 393 6.36 47.83 16.69
CA ARG A 393 6.18 47.91 15.22
C ARG A 393 5.23 46.84 14.67
N LEU A 394 4.81 45.89 15.49
CA LEU A 394 3.99 44.73 15.10
C LEU A 394 2.53 44.83 15.55
N GLN A 395 2.17 45.86 16.34
CA GLN A 395 0.76 46.15 16.64
C GLN A 395 0.09 46.77 15.39
N PRO A 396 -1.06 46.26 14.93
CA PRO A 396 -1.85 46.94 13.91
C PRO A 396 -2.16 48.34 14.43
N ARG A 397 -1.95 49.38 13.61
CA ARG A 397 -2.53 50.71 13.91
C ARG A 397 -4.02 50.50 14.11
N GLU A 398 -4.50 50.67 15.34
CA GLU A 398 -5.92 50.78 15.60
C GLU A 398 -6.42 51.95 14.74
N ALA A 399 -7.28 51.65 13.76
CA ALA A 399 -8.08 52.65 13.10
C ALA A 399 -9.07 53.14 14.16
N GLY A 400 -8.72 54.24 14.82
CA GLY A 400 -9.66 54.97 15.67
C GLY A 400 -10.23 56.17 14.94
N PRO A 401 -11.29 56.76 15.49
CA PRO A 401 -12.61 56.16 15.76
C PRO A 401 -13.58 56.30 14.57
#